data_AF-A0A1G8HJU0-F1
#
_entry.id   AF-A0A1G8HJU0-F1
#
_cell.length_a   1.000
_cell.length_b   1.000
_cell.length_c   1.000
_cell.angle_alpha   90.00
_cell.angle_beta   90.00
_cell.angle_gamma   90.00
#
_symmetry.space_group_name_H-M   'P 1'
#
loop_
_entity.id
_entity.type
_entity.pdbx_description
1 polymer ?
#
loop_
_entity_poly.entity_id
_entity_poly.type
_entity_poly.pdbx_seq_one_letter_code
_entity_poly.pdbx_strand_id
1 'polypeptide(L)' 'MSARQSQPGRITTGPNGRPVIAGPWPSYRQFRDLPERERWVLYSHAKSCRAALEDQGFEMAESYDAFVRRVTEELNI' A
#
# COMPACT_ATOMS: atom_id res chain seq x y z
N MET A 1 -17.37 -10.53 -13.91
CA MET A 1 -15.99 -10.06 -13.72
C MET A 1 -15.65 -10.19 -12.25
N SER A 2 -14.90 -11.22 -11.86
CA SER A 2 -14.56 -11.44 -10.44
C SER A 2 -13.46 -10.46 -10.07
N ALA A 3 -13.80 -9.41 -9.33
CA ALA A 3 -12.80 -8.57 -8.68
C ALA A 3 -12.00 -9.48 -7.76
N ARG A 4 -10.77 -9.82 -8.15
CA ARG A 4 -9.83 -10.52 -7.28
C ARG A 4 -9.72 -9.65 -6.04
N GLN A 5 -10.36 -10.07 -4.95
CA GLN A 5 -10.25 -9.42 -3.66
C GLN A 5 -8.76 -9.24 -3.40
N SER A 6 -8.33 -7.98 -3.28
CA SER A 6 -7.01 -7.62 -2.79
C SER A 6 -6.89 -8.27 -1.42
N GLN A 7 -6.21 -9.41 -1.38
CA GLN A 7 -6.05 -10.19 -0.17
C GLN A 7 -5.44 -9.25 0.88
N PRO A 8 -6.06 -9.08 2.07
CA PRO A 8 -5.45 -8.27 3.10
C PRO A 8 -4.04 -8.80 3.32
N GLY A 9 -3.06 -7.90 3.31
CA GLY A 9 -1.66 -8.28 3.44
C GLY A 9 -1.51 -9.25 4.61
N ARG A 10 -0.71 -10.30 4.43
CA ARG A 10 -0.46 -11.31 5.46
C ARG A 10 0.03 -10.60 6.71
N ILE A 11 -0.72 -10.74 7.80
CA ILE A 11 -0.31 -10.23 9.11
C ILE A 11 0.57 -11.29 9.77
N THR A 12 1.72 -10.87 10.27
CA THR A 12 2.70 -11.68 10.99
C THR A 12 3.04 -11.01 12.32
N THR A 13 3.66 -11.73 13.25
CA THR A 13 4.12 -11.12 14.52
C THR A 13 5.59 -10.75 14.40
N GLY A 14 5.91 -9.48 14.61
CA GLY A 14 7.28 -8.97 14.58
C GLY A 14 8.11 -9.36 15.82
N PRO A 15 9.44 -9.14 15.80
CA PRO A 15 10.33 -9.47 16.92
C PRO A 15 9.99 -8.76 18.24
N ASN A 16 9.27 -7.64 18.16
CA ASN A 16 8.79 -6.84 19.29
C ASN A 16 7.34 -7.19 19.71
N GLY A 17 6.76 -8.25 19.15
CA GLY A 17 5.38 -8.67 19.41
C GLY A 17 4.29 -7.88 18.68
N ARG A 18 4.65 -6.88 17.86
CA ARG A 18 3.69 -6.07 17.11
C ARG A 18 3.22 -6.76 15.83
N PRO A 19 1.98 -6.54 15.40
CA PRO A 19 1.50 -7.08 14.13
C PRO A 19 2.19 -6.38 12.95
N VAL A 20 2.87 -7.16 12.11
CA VAL A 20 3.57 -6.70 10.91
C VAL A 20 2.78 -7.11 9.68
N ILE A 21 2.44 -6.14 8.81
CA ILE A 21 1.84 -6.43 7.51
C ILE A 21 2.98 -6.75 6.53
N ALA A 22 3.01 -8.01 6.05
CA ALA A 22 4.05 -8.56 5.19
C ALA A 22 3.67 -8.58 3.70
N GLY A 23 2.47 -8.11 3.34
CA GLY A 23 1.92 -8.16 1.99
C GLY A 23 1.24 -9.49 1.63
N PRO A 24 0.66 -9.62 0.42
CA PRO A 24 0.86 -8.74 -0.73
C PRO A 24 0.23 -7.35 -0.53
N TRP A 25 0.94 -6.32 -1.00
CA TRP A 25 0.45 -4.95 -0.99
C TRP A 25 -0.54 -4.71 -2.14
N PRO A 26 -1.48 -3.76 -2.00
CA PRO A 26 -2.27 -3.31 -3.15
C PRO A 26 -1.34 -2.84 -4.27
N SER A 27 -1.61 -3.33 -5.49
CA SER A 27 -0.94 -2.84 -6.69
C SER A 27 -1.80 -1.77 -7.37
N TYR A 28 -1.16 -0.69 -7.79
CA TYR A 28 -1.81 0.43 -8.46
C TYR A 28 -1.63 0.42 -9.98
N ARG A 29 -0.95 -0.60 -10.54
CA ARG A 29 -0.63 -0.68 -11.98
C ARG A 29 -1.83 -0.58 -12.90
N GLN A 30 -3.00 -1.07 -12.45
CA GLN A 30 -4.24 -1.00 -13.22
C GLN A 30 -4.78 0.43 -13.39
N PHE A 31 -4.27 1.38 -12.61
CA PHE A 31 -4.71 2.79 -12.62
C PHE A 31 -3.70 3.72 -13.31
N ARG A 32 -2.63 3.18 -13.89
CA ARG A 32 -1.55 3.96 -14.52
C ARG A 32 -2.01 4.83 -15.69
N ASP A 33 -3.13 4.45 -16.31
CA ASP A 33 -3.70 5.13 -17.49
C ASP A 33 -4.84 6.09 -17.14
N LEU A 34 -5.18 6.24 -15.85
CA LEU A 34 -6.13 7.25 -15.41
C LEU A 34 -5.58 8.67 -15.62
N PRO A 35 -6.43 9.71 -15.68
CA PRO A 35 -5.98 11.10 -15.68
C PRO A 35 -4.99 11.39 -14.53
N GLU A 36 -3.98 12.20 -14.79
CA GLU A 36 -2.89 12.47 -13.83
C GLU A 36 -3.41 12.89 -12.45
N ARG A 37 -4.43 13.75 -12.41
CA ARG A 37 -5.08 14.17 -11.16
C ARG A 37 -5.60 12.97 -10.35
N GLU A 38 -6.21 11.98 -10.99
CA GLU A 38 -6.73 10.79 -10.30
C GLU A 38 -5.60 9.91 -9.77
N ARG A 39 -4.49 9.82 -10.51
CA ARG A 39 -3.29 9.10 -10.04
C ARG A 39 -2.68 9.77 -8.80
N TRP A 40 -2.61 11.09 -8.75
CA TRP A 40 -2.21 11.82 -7.53
C TRP A 40 -3.16 11.63 -6.34
N VAL A 41 -4.46 11.54 -6.60
CA VAL A 41 -5.46 11.21 -5.55
C VAL A 41 -5.23 9.79 -5.02
N LEU A 42 -4.98 8.81 -5.88
CA LEU A 42 -4.67 7.44 -5.48
C LEU A 42 -3.37 7.36 -4.68
N TYR A 43 -2.32 8.08 -5.09
CA TYR A 43 -1.07 8.18 -4.34
C TYR A 43 -1.30 8.74 -2.93
N SER A 44 -2.07 9.82 -2.82
CA SER A 44 -2.41 10.43 -1.53
C SER A 44 -3.21 9.47 -0.65
N HIS A 45 -4.18 8.79 -1.23
CA HIS A 45 -4.97 7.77 -0.54
C HIS A 45 -4.10 6.60 -0.05
N ALA A 46 -3.17 6.11 -0.87
CA ALA A 46 -2.24 5.05 -0.50
C ALA A 46 -1.43 5.41 0.77
N LYS A 47 -0.92 6.64 0.82
CA LYS A 47 -0.18 7.15 1.98
C LYS A 47 -1.06 7.23 3.23
N SER A 48 -2.29 7.73 3.08
CA SER A 48 -3.24 7.81 4.20
C SER A 48 -3.62 6.44 4.74
N CYS A 49 -3.82 5.43 3.88
CA CYS A 49 -4.07 4.06 4.31
C CYS A 49 -2.91 3.49 5.11
N ARG A 50 -1.67 3.71 4.66
CA ARG A 50 -0.47 3.27 5.38
C ARG A 50 -0.38 3.93 6.76
N ALA A 51 -0.53 5.26 6.81
CA ALA A 51 -0.49 6.01 8.06
C ALA A 51 -1.57 5.53 9.05
N ALA A 52 -2.80 5.31 8.58
CA ALA A 52 -3.88 4.80 9.42
C ALA A 52 -3.59 3.40 10.00
N LEU A 53 -2.88 2.54 9.28
CA LEU A 53 -2.44 1.24 9.77
C LEU A 53 -1.31 1.38 10.80
N GLU A 54 -0.35 2.25 10.55
CA GLU A 54 0.72 2.57 11.50
C GLU A 54 0.16 3.17 12.81
N ASP A 55 -0.85 4.05 12.74
CA ASP A 55 -1.57 4.61 13.90
C ASP A 55 -2.34 3.54 14.70
N GLN A 56 -2.81 2.48 14.05
CA GLN A 56 -3.43 1.31 14.70
C GLN A 56 -2.40 0.37 15.35
N GLY A 57 -1.10 0.68 15.25
CA GLY A 57 -0.02 -0.11 15.81
C GLY A 57 0.50 -1.23 14.90
N PHE A 58 0.13 -1.23 13.63
CA PHE A 58 0.73 -2.13 12.64
C PHE A 58 2.10 -1.64 12.20
N GLU A 59 3.04 -2.55 12.08
CA GLU A 59 4.33 -2.29 11.45
C GLU A 59 4.28 -2.74 9.98
N MET A 60 4.95 -2.00 9.11
CA MET A 60 5.03 -2.32 7.69
C MET A 60 6.34 -3.05 7.41
N ALA A 61 6.26 -4.26 6.82
CA ALA A 61 7.46 -4.96 6.38
C ALA A 61 8.17 -4.23 5.22
N GLU A 62 7.42 -3.49 4.41
CA GLU A 62 7.95 -2.61 3.37
C GLU A 62 8.35 -1.26 3.99
N SER A 63 9.60 -0.85 3.79
CA SER A 63 10.05 0.47 4.22
C SER A 63 9.23 1.57 3.54
N TYR A 64 9.14 2.73 4.18
CA TYR A 64 8.37 3.84 3.63
C TYR A 64 8.89 4.28 2.25
N ASP A 65 10.21 4.31 2.07
CA ASP A 65 10.82 4.69 0.79
C ASP A 65 10.55 3.65 -0.31
N ALA A 66 10.60 2.35 0.02
CA ALA A 66 10.27 1.28 -0.93
C ALA A 66 8.80 1.35 -1.35
N PHE A 67 7.91 1.65 -0.40
CA PHE A 67 6.50 1.90 -0.65
C PHE A 67 6.28 3.09 -1.58
N VAL A 68 6.86 4.26 -1.28
CA VAL A 68 6.72 5.46 -2.12
C VAL A 68 7.22 5.19 -3.53
N ARG A 69 8.40 4.58 -3.67
CA ARG A 69 8.99 4.21 -4.97
C ARG A 69 8.08 3.27 -5.74
N ARG A 70 7.56 2.21 -5.11
CA ARG A 70 6.66 1.27 -5.79
C ARG A 70 5.36 1.96 -6.23
N VAL A 71 4.72 2.74 -5.37
CA VAL A 71 3.44 3.37 -5.70
C VAL A 71 3.60 4.42 -6.81
N THR A 72 4.68 5.21 -6.79
CA THR A 72 5.00 6.17 -7.87
C THR A 72 5.29 5.47 -9.20
N GLU A 73 6.10 4.40 -9.18
CA GLU A 73 6.35 3.55 -10.36
C GLU A 73 5.05 2.92 -10.91
N GLU A 74 4.17 2.42 -10.04
CA GLU A 74 2.90 1.79 -10.45
C GLU A 74 1.87 2.80 -10.98
N LEU A 75 1.88 4.03 -10.49
CA LEU A 75 0.97 5.10 -10.91
C LEU A 75 1.55 6.00 -12.01
N ASN A 76 2.82 5.84 -12.39
CA ASN A 76 3.49 6.69 -13.39
C ASN A 76 3.37 8.19 -13.04
N ILE A 77 3.84 8.54 -11.84
CA ILE A 77 3.93 9.91 -11.28
C ILE A 77 5.31 10.18 -10.70
#